data_AF-A0A358STA2-F1
#
_entry.id   AF-A0A358STA2-F1
#
_cell.length_a   1.000
_cell.length_b   1.000
_cell.length_c   1.000
_cell.angle_alpha   90.00
_cell.angle_beta   90.00
_cell.angle_gamma   90.00
#
_symmetry.space_group_name_H-M   'P 1'
#
loop_
_entity.id
_entity.type
_entity.pdbx_description
1 polymer ?
#
loop_
_entity_poly.entity_id
_entity_poly.type
_entity_poly.pdbx_seq_one_letter_code
_entity_poly.pdbx_strand_id
1 'polypeptide(L)' 'MSGMDPDEAADLGSALLQFFGITRGAPNVHLLTSPNYHTAVTVFGGGALHMGHTLVCMDSWDAERALALV' A
#
# COMPACT_ATOMS: atom_id res chain seq x y z
N MET A 1 5.69 -21.92 2.67
CA MET A 1 4.63 -20.91 2.86
C MET A 1 3.72 -21.42 3.97
N SER A 2 3.21 -20.54 4.83
CA SER A 2 2.57 -20.87 6.13
C SER A 2 1.35 -21.81 6.08
N GLY A 3 0.80 -22.11 4.91
CA GLY A 3 -0.43 -22.91 4.76
C GLY A 3 -1.71 -22.13 5.07
N MET A 4 -1.58 -20.84 5.37
CA MET A 4 -2.69 -19.92 5.61
C MET A 4 -3.48 -19.68 4.32
N ASP A 5 -4.79 -19.50 4.46
CA ASP A 5 -5.64 -19.11 3.35
C ASP A 5 -5.17 -17.76 2.76
N PRO A 6 -5.13 -17.61 1.41
CA PRO A 6 -4.64 -16.37 0.80
C PRO A 6 -5.42 -15.12 1.21
N ASP A 7 -6.73 -15.22 1.43
CA ASP A 7 -7.55 -14.07 1.81
C ASP A 7 -7.27 -13.69 3.28
N GLU A 8 -7.11 -14.68 4.16
CA GLU A 8 -6.67 -14.44 5.54
C GLU A 8 -5.29 -13.77 5.61
N ALA A 9 -4.35 -14.21 4.78
CA ALA A 9 -3.01 -13.63 4.69
C ALA A 9 -3.06 -12.18 4.18
N ALA A 10 -3.91 -11.90 3.20
CA ALA A 10 -4.12 -10.57 2.65
C ALA A 10 -4.75 -9.62 3.68
N ASP A 11 -5.76 -10.09 4.42
CA ASP A 11 -6.39 -9.31 5.50
C ASP A 11 -5.39 -8.99 6.62
N LEU A 12 -4.59 -9.97 7.06
CA LEU A 12 -3.51 -9.74 8.02
C LEU A 12 -2.49 -8.72 7.50
N GLY A 13 -2.12 -8.82 6.21
CA GLY A 13 -1.21 -7.89 5.54
C GLY A 13 -1.73 -6.45 5.47
N SER A 14 -3.04 -6.24 5.58
CA SER A 14 -3.67 -4.92 5.55
C SER A 14 -3.92 -4.29 6.94
N ALA A 15 -3.68 -5.03 8.03
CA ALA A 15 -4.07 -4.63 9.39
C ALA A 15 -3.47 -3.29 9.83
N LEU A 16 -2.24 -2.97 9.43
CA LEU A 16 -1.60 -1.68 9.72
C LEU A 16 -2.34 -0.51 9.09
N LEU A 17 -2.86 -0.63 7.87
CA LEU A 17 -3.62 0.46 7.25
C LEU A 17 -4.97 0.64 7.93
N GLN A 18 -5.63 -0.47 8.29
CA GLN A 18 -6.90 -0.44 9.03
C GLN A 18 -6.73 0.19 10.43
N PHE A 19 -5.58 -0.04 11.09
CA PHE A 19 -5.24 0.61 12.35
C PHE A 19 -5.24 2.15 12.24
N PHE A 20 -4.85 2.70 11.08
CA PHE A 20 -4.92 4.14 10.80
C PHE A 20 -6.29 4.62 10.28
N GLY A 21 -7.31 3.76 10.29
CA GLY A 21 -8.67 4.11 9.84
C GLY A 21 -8.81 4.19 8.32
N ILE A 22 -7.83 3.67 7.56
CA ILE A 22 -7.89 3.66 6.10
C ILE A 22 -8.95 2.63 5.64
N THR A 23 -9.85 3.04 4.74
CA THR A 23 -10.98 2.23 4.27
C THR A 23 -10.64 1.39 3.05
N ARG A 24 -11.48 0.40 2.70
CA ARG A 24 -11.29 -0.46 1.52
C ARG A 24 -11.89 0.16 0.26
N GLY A 25 -11.37 -0.23 -0.89
CA GLY A 25 -11.90 0.09 -2.21
C GLY A 25 -11.73 1.55 -2.64
N ALA A 26 -12.41 1.91 -3.73
CA ALA A 26 -12.39 3.27 -4.27
C ALA A 26 -13.05 4.27 -3.30
N PRO A 27 -12.60 5.55 -3.28
CA PRO A 27 -11.63 6.17 -4.18
C PRO A 27 -10.19 6.18 -3.62
N ASN A 28 -9.83 5.29 -2.70
CA ASN A 28 -8.53 5.33 -2.02
C ASN A 28 -7.34 5.10 -2.98
N VAL A 29 -6.26 5.88 -2.78
CA VAL A 29 -5.01 5.83 -3.54
C VAL A 29 -3.83 5.80 -2.57
N HIS A 30 -2.80 5.01 -2.91
CA HIS A 30 -1.57 4.91 -2.12
C HIS A 30 -0.35 5.28 -2.99
N LEU A 31 0.34 6.35 -2.61
CA LEU A 31 1.54 6.85 -3.31
C LEU A 31 2.81 6.21 -2.74
N LEU A 32 3.54 5.48 -3.57
CA LEU A 32 4.85 4.89 -3.25
C LEU A 32 5.97 5.81 -3.75
N THR A 33 6.67 6.43 -2.81
CA THR A 33 7.73 7.43 -3.07
C THR A 33 9.15 6.90 -2.86
N SER A 34 9.29 5.67 -2.39
CA SER A 34 10.56 5.01 -2.07
C SER A 34 10.58 3.58 -2.64
N PRO A 35 11.76 2.94 -2.74
CA PRO A 35 11.86 1.64 -3.39
C PRO A 35 11.02 0.55 -2.72
N ASN A 36 10.20 -0.15 -3.52
CA ASN A 36 9.22 -1.13 -3.02
C ASN A 36 9.85 -2.37 -2.35
N TYR A 37 11.16 -2.60 -2.47
CA TYR A 37 11.84 -3.71 -1.78
C TYR A 37 12.15 -3.41 -0.31
N HIS A 38 11.95 -2.18 0.16
CA HIS A 38 12.07 -1.86 1.59
C HIS A 38 10.82 -2.33 2.33
N THR A 39 11.02 -3.03 3.46
CA THR A 39 9.95 -3.68 4.24
C THR A 39 8.73 -2.78 4.47
N ALA A 40 8.91 -1.54 4.90
CA ALA A 40 7.80 -0.63 5.15
C ALA A 40 7.00 -0.36 3.86
N VAL A 41 7.69 -0.06 2.76
CA VAL A 41 7.07 0.24 1.47
C VAL A 41 6.32 -0.97 0.93
N THR A 42 6.93 -2.16 1.00
CA THR A 42 6.28 -3.41 0.58
C THR A 42 5.02 -3.68 1.40
N VAL A 43 5.09 -3.52 2.72
CA VAL A 43 3.96 -3.83 3.62
C VAL A 43 2.81 -2.85 3.41
N PHE A 44 3.08 -1.53 3.37
CA PHE A 44 2.03 -0.53 3.16
C PHE A 44 1.45 -0.59 1.74
N GLY A 45 2.29 -0.69 0.71
CA GLY A 45 1.86 -0.80 -0.68
C GLY A 45 1.11 -2.10 -0.97
N GLY A 46 1.61 -3.23 -0.47
CA GLY A 46 0.94 -4.53 -0.59
C GLY A 46 -0.39 -4.58 0.16
N GLY A 47 -0.44 -4.04 1.38
CA GLY A 47 -1.67 -3.91 2.15
C GLY A 47 -2.71 -3.04 1.45
N ALA A 48 -2.30 -1.90 0.88
CA ALA A 48 -3.17 -1.04 0.08
C ALA A 48 -3.71 -1.76 -1.17
N LEU A 49 -2.88 -2.54 -1.86
CA LEU A 49 -3.29 -3.34 -3.01
C LEU A 49 -4.35 -4.38 -2.63
N HIS A 50 -4.16 -5.11 -1.51
CA HIS A 50 -5.14 -6.06 -1.00
C HIS A 50 -6.45 -5.42 -0.55
N MET A 51 -6.43 -4.15 -0.15
CA MET A 51 -7.63 -3.38 0.13
C MET A 51 -8.31 -2.81 -1.12
N GLY A 52 -7.78 -3.05 -2.32
CA GLY A 52 -8.36 -2.59 -3.58
C GLY A 52 -8.08 -1.12 -3.90
N HIS A 53 -7.00 -0.56 -3.37
CA HIS A 53 -6.58 0.81 -3.69
C HIS A 53 -5.85 0.89 -5.02
N THR A 54 -5.84 2.07 -5.62
CA THR A 54 -4.91 2.36 -6.72
C THR A 54 -3.51 2.64 -6.14
N LEU A 55 -2.49 1.98 -6.68
CA LEU A 55 -1.10 2.31 -6.36
C LEU A 55 -0.53 3.29 -7.38
N VAL A 56 0.07 4.38 -6.90
CA VAL A 56 0.85 5.31 -7.73
C VAL A 56 2.31 5.15 -7.35
N CYS A 57 3.13 4.68 -8.27
CA CYS A 57 4.55 4.45 -8.03
C CYS A 57 5.38 5.58 -8.64
N MET A 58 6.25 6.19 -7.84
CA MET A 58 7.29 7.09 -8.35
C MET A 58 8.55 6.27 -8.65
N ASP A 59 9.12 6.45 -9.84
CA ASP A 59 10.37 5.78 -10.26
C ASP A 59 11.57 6.22 -9.39
N SER A 60 11.61 7.51 -9.07
CA SER A 60 12.56 8.11 -8.14
C SER A 60 11.89 9.24 -7.34
N TRP A 61 12.48 9.61 -6.20
CA TRP A 61 12.00 10.74 -5.42
C TRP A 61 12.14 12.07 -6.16
N ASP A 62 11.06 12.84 -6.18
CA ASP A 62 11.00 14.22 -6.66
C ASP A 62 9.94 14.95 -5.82
N ALA A 63 10.34 16.03 -5.14
CA ALA A 63 9.47 16.73 -4.20
C ALA A 63 8.31 17.48 -4.90
N GLU A 64 8.57 18.13 -6.03
CA GLU A 64 7.53 18.85 -6.78
C GLU A 64 6.54 17.88 -7.38
N ARG A 65 7.04 16.76 -7.92
CA ARG A 65 6.19 15.70 -8.45
C ARG A 65 5.37 15.03 -7.35
N ALA A 66 5.94 14.77 -6.19
CA ALA A 66 5.20 14.20 -5.06
C ALA A 66 4.06 15.13 -4.63
N LEU A 67 4.32 16.44 -4.52
CA LEU A 67 3.28 17.43 -4.23
C LEU A 67 2.19 17.47 -5.30
N ALA A 68 2.54 17.32 -6.58
CA ALA A 68 1.58 17.29 -7.68
C ALA A 68 0.72 16.01 -7.74
N LEU A 69 1.03 14.98 -6.95
CA LEU A 69 0.33 13.69 -6.93
C LEU A 69 -0.58 13.49 -5.71
N VAL A 70 -0.61 14.43 -4.76
CA VAL A 70 -1.39 14.35 -3.50
C VAL A 70 -2.47 15.41 -3.39
#